data_AF-I7GC83-F1
#
_entry.id   AF-I7GC83-F1
#
_cell.length_a   1.000
_cell.length_b   1.000
_cell.length_c   1.000
_cell.angle_alpha   90.00
_cell.angle_beta   90.00
_cell.angle_gamma   90.00
#
_symmetry.space_group_name_H-M   'P 1'
#
loop_
_entity.id
_entity.type
_entity.pdbx_description
1 polymer ?
#
loop_
_entity_poly.entity_id
_entity_poly.type
_entity_poly.pdbx_seq_one_letter_code
_entity_poly.pdbx_strand_id
1 'polypeptide(L)'
;MAPGLVIQAVRVTKPNIPEAIRRNYELMESEKTKLLIAAQKQKVVEKEAETERKKALIEAEKVAQVAEITYGQKVMEKEAERKISEIEDAAFLAREKAKADAECYTAMKIAEANKLKLTPEYLQLMKYKAIASNSKIYFGKDIPNMFMDSAGSVSKQFEGLADKLSFGL
;
A
#
# COMPACT_ATOMS: atom_id res chain seq x y z
N MET A 1 -24.22 -111.69 17.64
CA MET A 1 -24.98 -110.51 18.08
C MET A 1 -26.34 -111.00 18.56
N ALA A 2 -26.62 -110.89 19.85
CA ALA A 2 -27.87 -111.37 20.44
C ALA A 2 -28.98 -110.31 20.23
N PRO A 3 -30.15 -110.67 19.68
CA PRO A 3 -31.26 -109.75 19.47
C PRO A 3 -31.90 -109.36 20.82
N GLY A 4 -31.90 -108.05 21.15
CA GLY A 4 -32.53 -107.51 22.37
C GLY A 4 -31.86 -106.27 23.00
N LEU A 5 -30.69 -105.84 22.51
CA LEU A 5 -29.97 -104.66 23.02
C LEU A 5 -30.11 -103.46 22.06
N VAL A 6 -30.66 -102.35 22.54
CA VAL A 6 -30.74 -101.08 21.81
C VAL A 6 -29.68 -100.13 22.35
N ILE A 7 -28.76 -99.69 21.48
CA ILE A 7 -27.73 -98.71 21.84
C ILE A 7 -28.36 -97.31 21.81
N GLN A 8 -28.43 -96.65 22.97
CA GLN A 8 -29.05 -95.32 23.07
C GLN A 8 -28.08 -94.18 22.73
N ALA A 9 -26.80 -94.30 23.09
CA ALA A 9 -25.75 -93.37 22.69
C ALA A 9 -24.38 -94.03 22.75
N VAL A 10 -23.53 -93.74 21.75
CA VAL A 10 -22.12 -94.12 21.75
C VAL A 10 -21.30 -92.85 21.98
N ARG A 11 -20.57 -92.81 23.10
CA ARG A 11 -19.59 -91.76 23.36
C ARG A 11 -18.22 -92.31 23.00
N VAL A 12 -17.52 -91.60 22.12
CA VAL A 12 -16.13 -91.89 21.81
C VAL A 12 -15.26 -91.08 22.77
N THR A 13 -14.18 -91.69 23.26
CA THR A 13 -13.16 -90.97 24.01
C THR A 13 -12.38 -90.08 23.06
N LYS A 14 -11.94 -88.90 23.54
CA LYS A 14 -11.12 -88.01 22.73
C LYS A 14 -9.79 -88.74 22.43
N PRO A 15 -9.43 -88.94 21.15
CA PRO A 15 -8.19 -89.61 20.82
C PRO A 15 -7.00 -88.85 21.41
N ASN A 16 -6.10 -89.56 22.08
CA ASN A 16 -4.89 -88.96 22.64
C ASN A 16 -3.87 -88.73 21.52
N ILE A 17 -3.68 -87.47 21.14
CA ILE A 17 -2.71 -87.10 20.11
C ILE A 17 -1.31 -87.08 20.73
N PRO A 18 -0.37 -87.90 20.23
CA PRO A 18 1.02 -87.88 20.69
C PRO A 18 1.64 -86.49 20.61
N GLU A 19 2.43 -86.12 21.61
CA GLU A 19 3.00 -84.77 21.72
C GLU A 19 3.85 -84.34 20.52
N ALA A 20 4.50 -85.29 19.85
CA ALA A 20 5.31 -85.01 18.66
C ALA A 20 4.48 -84.41 17.52
N ILE A 21 3.27 -84.94 17.28
CA ILE A 21 2.37 -84.44 16.23
C ILE A 21 1.80 -83.06 16.62
N ARG A 22 1.50 -82.87 17.91
CA ARG A 22 1.01 -81.58 18.43
C ARG A 22 2.04 -80.47 18.21
N ARG A 23 3.30 -80.70 18.62
CA ARG A 23 4.39 -79.71 18.47
C ARG A 23 4.64 -79.36 17.00
N ASN A 24 4.60 -80.33 16.10
CA ASN A 24 4.78 -80.08 14.65
C ASN A 24 3.63 -79.26 14.06
N TYR A 25 2.39 -79.53 14.46
CA TYR A 25 1.23 -78.74 14.01
C TYR A 25 1.29 -77.30 14.53
N GLU A 26 1.67 -77.12 15.81
CA GLU A 26 1.85 -75.80 16.41
C GLU A 26 2.94 -74.97 15.71
N LEU A 27 4.08 -75.59 15.39
CA LEU A 27 5.16 -74.92 14.65
C LEU A 27 4.70 -74.49 13.25
N MET A 28 4.05 -75.40 12.51
CA MET A 28 3.54 -75.13 11.16
C MET A 28 2.53 -73.98 11.14
N GLU A 29 1.56 -73.98 12.07
CA GLU A 29 0.58 -72.91 12.16
C GLU A 29 1.21 -71.57 12.57
N SER A 30 2.25 -71.61 13.42
CA SER A 30 3.00 -70.40 13.78
C SER A 30 3.74 -69.81 12.57
N GLU A 31 4.36 -70.63 11.72
CA GLU A 31 5.07 -70.21 10.52
C GLU A 31 4.13 -69.68 9.45
N LYS A 32 3.01 -70.38 9.24
CA LYS A 32 1.94 -69.94 8.34
C LYS A 32 1.39 -68.57 8.75
N THR A 33 1.15 -68.37 10.04
CA THR A 33 0.69 -67.09 10.58
C THR A 33 1.75 -65.99 10.38
N LYS A 34 3.02 -66.28 10.66
CA LYS A 34 4.14 -65.33 10.43
C LYS A 34 4.25 -64.94 8.96
N LEU A 35 4.11 -65.88 8.04
CA LEU A 35 4.16 -65.62 6.60
C LEU A 35 3.00 -64.72 6.15
N LEU A 36 1.79 -64.98 6.65
CA LEU A 36 0.63 -64.13 6.38
C LEU A 36 0.82 -62.70 6.91
N ILE A 37 1.34 -62.56 8.13
CA ILE A 37 1.66 -61.25 8.72
C ILE A 37 2.72 -60.52 7.90
N ALA A 38 3.78 -61.21 7.49
CA ALA A 38 4.84 -60.61 6.67
C ALA A 38 4.31 -60.12 5.32
N ALA A 39 3.49 -60.93 4.64
CA ALA A 39 2.87 -60.56 3.37
C ALA A 39 1.90 -59.38 3.51
N GLN A 40 1.12 -59.33 4.60
CA GLN A 40 0.25 -58.19 4.89
C GLN A 40 1.04 -56.93 5.20
N LYS A 41 2.13 -57.05 5.97
CA LYS A 41 3.01 -55.92 6.28
C LYS A 41 3.65 -55.35 5.02
N GLN A 42 4.09 -56.20 4.09
CA GLN A 42 4.61 -55.75 2.78
C GLN A 42 3.56 -54.94 2.01
N LYS A 43 2.31 -55.44 1.94
CA LYS A 43 1.20 -54.71 1.29
C LYS A 43 0.88 -53.37 1.95
N VAL A 44 1.01 -53.28 3.27
CA VAL A 44 0.81 -52.01 3.99
C VAL A 44 1.91 -51.02 3.61
N VAL A 45 3.18 -51.44 3.64
CA VAL A 45 4.31 -50.58 3.27
C VAL A 45 4.21 -50.09 1.83
N GLU A 46 3.81 -50.96 0.88
CA GLU A 46 3.59 -50.57 -0.51
C GLU A 46 2.50 -49.49 -0.64
N LYS A 47 1.35 -49.69 0.04
CA LYS A 47 0.25 -48.71 0.02
C LYS A 47 0.58 -47.41 0.75
N GLU A 48 1.33 -47.48 1.84
CA GLU A 48 1.81 -46.31 2.56
C GLU A 48 2.75 -45.49 1.67
N ALA A 49 3.71 -46.13 1.00
CA ALA A 49 4.61 -45.47 0.06
C ALA A 49 3.86 -44.80 -1.11
N GLU A 50 2.83 -45.46 -1.66
CA GLU A 50 1.96 -44.84 -2.68
C GLU A 50 1.17 -43.65 -2.12
N THR A 51 0.70 -43.76 -0.88
CA THR A 51 -0.05 -42.70 -0.21
C THR A 51 0.84 -41.49 0.08
N GLU A 52 2.07 -41.73 0.54
CA GLU A 52 3.07 -40.67 0.76
C GLU A 52 3.43 -39.95 -0.53
N ARG A 53 3.63 -40.68 -1.64
CA ARG A 53 3.87 -40.08 -2.95
C ARG A 53 2.72 -39.17 -3.39
N LYS A 54 1.48 -39.65 -3.26
CA LYS A 54 0.29 -38.85 -3.60
C LYS A 54 0.15 -37.64 -2.69
N LYS A 55 0.41 -37.81 -1.40
CA LYS A 55 0.39 -36.71 -0.42
C LYS A 55 1.42 -35.64 -0.77
N ALA A 56 2.65 -36.02 -1.12
CA ALA A 56 3.70 -35.10 -1.52
C ALA A 56 3.34 -34.33 -2.79
N LEU A 57 2.72 -34.98 -3.78
CA LEU A 57 2.23 -34.32 -4.99
C LEU A 57 1.13 -33.28 -4.68
N ILE A 58 0.13 -33.67 -3.89
CA ILE A 58 -0.95 -32.77 -3.48
C ILE A 58 -0.41 -31.60 -2.67
N GLU A 59 0.58 -31.83 -1.81
CA GLU A 59 1.20 -30.77 -1.02
C GLU A 59 1.99 -29.79 -1.89
N ALA A 60 2.76 -30.29 -2.86
CA ALA A 60 3.46 -29.45 -3.83
C ALA A 60 2.49 -28.61 -4.67
N GLU A 61 1.39 -29.22 -5.14
CA GLU A 61 0.35 -28.51 -5.89
C GLU A 61 -0.35 -27.45 -5.04
N LYS A 62 -0.69 -27.77 -3.79
CA LYS A 62 -1.27 -26.82 -2.85
C LYS A 62 -0.34 -25.62 -2.63
N VAL A 63 0.95 -25.86 -2.43
CA VAL A 63 1.93 -24.77 -2.25
C VAL A 63 2.02 -23.90 -3.50
N ALA A 64 2.00 -24.51 -4.70
CA ALA A 64 2.00 -23.76 -5.96
C ALA A 64 0.74 -22.88 -6.10
N GLN A 65 -0.45 -23.41 -5.81
CA GLN A 65 -1.70 -22.64 -5.84
C GLN A 65 -1.71 -21.50 -4.81
N VAL A 66 -1.24 -21.75 -3.59
CA VAL A 66 -1.14 -20.71 -2.56
C VAL A 66 -0.15 -19.63 -3.02
N ALA A 67 0.99 -20.01 -3.59
CA ALA A 67 1.94 -19.06 -4.14
C ALA A 67 1.30 -18.19 -5.22
N GLU A 68 0.59 -18.78 -6.18
CA GLU A 68 -0.13 -18.06 -7.23
C GLU A 68 -1.11 -17.03 -6.67
N ILE A 69 -1.94 -17.43 -5.70
CA ILE A 69 -2.88 -16.51 -5.04
C ILE A 69 -2.15 -15.36 -4.35
N THR A 70 -1.08 -15.66 -3.60
CA THR A 70 -0.31 -14.62 -2.90
C THR A 70 0.40 -13.67 -3.86
N TYR A 71 0.89 -14.16 -5.01
CA TYR A 71 1.45 -13.32 -6.05
C TYR A 71 0.37 -12.46 -6.70
N GLY A 72 -0.79 -13.03 -7.01
CA GLY A 72 -1.94 -12.28 -7.54
C GLY A 72 -2.36 -11.14 -6.61
N GLN A 73 -2.46 -11.41 -5.30
CA GLN A 73 -2.74 -10.38 -4.28
C GLN A 73 -1.71 -9.25 -4.30
N LYS A 74 -0.40 -9.58 -4.29
CA LYS A 74 0.67 -8.58 -4.32
C LYS A 74 0.68 -7.75 -5.59
N VAL A 75 0.36 -8.35 -6.74
CA VAL A 75 0.25 -7.62 -8.01
C VAL A 75 -0.92 -6.66 -7.96
N MET A 76 -2.09 -7.11 -7.51
CA MET A 76 -3.27 -6.26 -7.36
C MET A 76 -3.04 -5.10 -6.37
N GLU A 77 -2.36 -5.35 -5.25
CA GLU A 77 -1.99 -4.31 -4.28
C GLU A 77 -1.11 -3.24 -4.93
N LYS A 78 -0.04 -3.64 -5.64
CA LYS A 78 0.85 -2.70 -6.32
C LYS A 78 0.17 -1.95 -7.46
N GLU A 79 -0.72 -2.59 -8.20
CA GLU A 79 -1.50 -1.93 -9.24
C GLU A 79 -2.49 -0.91 -8.65
N ALA A 80 -3.09 -1.22 -7.51
CA ALA A 80 -3.94 -0.28 -6.78
C ALA A 80 -3.12 0.91 -6.26
N GLU A 81 -1.95 0.67 -5.67
CA GLU A 81 -1.03 1.73 -5.24
C GLU A 81 -0.63 2.66 -6.39
N ARG A 82 -0.30 2.09 -7.56
CA ARG A 82 -0.01 2.90 -8.76
C ARG A 82 -1.20 3.77 -9.16
N LYS A 83 -2.41 3.21 -9.21
CA LYS A 83 -3.63 3.97 -9.54
C LYS A 83 -3.90 5.09 -8.54
N ILE A 84 -3.69 4.83 -7.26
CA ILE A 84 -3.83 5.85 -6.21
C ILE A 84 -2.83 6.98 -6.43
N SER A 85 -1.55 6.65 -6.65
CA SER A 85 -0.51 7.65 -6.95
C SER A 85 -0.84 8.48 -8.18
N GLU A 86 -1.32 7.85 -9.27
CA GLU A 86 -1.72 8.56 -10.49
C GLU A 86 -2.89 9.53 -10.25
N ILE A 87 -3.88 9.12 -9.45
CA ILE A 87 -5.01 9.98 -9.07
C ILE A 87 -4.54 11.13 -8.17
N GLU A 88 -3.65 10.86 -7.22
CA GLU A 88 -3.08 11.87 -6.33
C GLU A 88 -2.25 12.90 -7.11
N ASP A 89 -1.40 12.46 -8.03
CA ASP A 89 -0.61 13.34 -8.90
C ASP A 89 -1.51 14.20 -9.78
N ALA A 90 -2.55 13.61 -10.38
CA ALA A 90 -3.52 14.34 -11.19
C ALA A 90 -4.30 15.36 -10.35
N ALA A 91 -4.72 14.99 -9.15
CA ALA A 91 -5.42 15.88 -8.22
C ALA A 91 -4.51 17.02 -7.74
N PHE A 92 -3.24 16.74 -7.46
CA PHE A 92 -2.25 17.73 -7.07
C PHE A 92 -2.00 18.74 -8.20
N LEU A 93 -1.78 18.26 -9.42
CA LEU A 93 -1.63 19.12 -10.59
C LEU A 93 -2.87 19.98 -10.85
N ALA A 94 -4.07 19.42 -10.72
CA ALA A 94 -5.31 20.18 -10.88
C ALA A 94 -5.45 21.26 -9.80
N ARG A 95 -5.09 20.94 -8.55
CA ARG A 95 -5.14 21.88 -7.43
C ARG A 95 -4.14 23.03 -7.59
N GLU A 96 -2.90 22.73 -7.95
CA GLU A 96 -1.87 23.76 -8.16
C GLU A 96 -2.22 24.67 -9.35
N LYS A 97 -2.75 24.11 -10.45
CA LYS A 97 -3.26 24.91 -11.56
C LYS A 97 -4.39 25.84 -11.13
N ALA A 98 -5.40 25.31 -10.44
CA ALA A 98 -6.52 26.12 -9.96
C ALA A 98 -6.08 27.25 -9.01
N LYS A 99 -5.07 26.98 -8.17
CA LYS A 99 -4.48 27.99 -7.29
C LYS A 99 -3.72 29.05 -8.07
N ALA A 100 -2.87 28.67 -9.01
CA ALA A 100 -2.15 29.59 -9.87
C ALA A 100 -3.10 30.45 -10.71
N ASP A 101 -4.16 29.86 -11.27
CA ASP A 101 -5.18 30.57 -12.04
C ASP A 101 -5.94 31.58 -11.17
N ALA A 102 -6.27 31.21 -9.92
CA ALA A 102 -6.89 32.12 -8.97
C ALA A 102 -5.97 33.29 -8.58
N GLU A 103 -4.68 33.01 -8.35
CA GLU A 103 -3.67 34.03 -8.07
C GLU A 103 -3.47 34.97 -9.27
N CYS A 104 -3.38 34.44 -10.49
CA CYS A 104 -3.34 35.24 -11.71
C CYS A 104 -4.58 36.11 -11.88
N TYR A 105 -5.78 35.55 -11.69
CA TYR A 105 -7.03 36.29 -11.81
C TYR A 105 -7.13 37.43 -10.79
N THR A 106 -6.77 37.16 -9.53
CA THR A 106 -6.75 38.19 -8.48
C THR A 106 -5.73 39.28 -8.79
N ALA A 107 -4.50 38.93 -9.19
CA ALA A 107 -3.47 39.89 -9.58
C ALA A 107 -3.90 40.75 -10.77
N MET A 108 -4.52 40.16 -11.80
CA MET A 108 -5.07 40.90 -12.95
C MET A 108 -6.14 41.89 -12.51
N LYS A 109 -7.10 41.47 -11.68
CA LYS A 109 -8.16 42.35 -11.17
C LYS A 109 -7.61 43.47 -10.30
N ILE A 110 -6.60 43.19 -9.49
CA ILE A 110 -5.89 44.22 -8.71
C ILE A 110 -5.17 45.20 -9.64
N ALA A 111 -4.49 44.73 -10.69
CA ALA A 111 -3.82 45.59 -11.66
C ALA A 111 -4.80 46.48 -12.42
N GLU A 112 -5.94 45.93 -12.85
CA GLU A 112 -7.05 46.71 -13.45
C GLU A 112 -7.59 47.77 -12.49
N ALA A 113 -7.85 47.39 -11.23
CA ALA A 113 -8.31 48.33 -10.21
C ALA A 113 -7.27 49.42 -9.92
N ASN A 114 -5.98 49.08 -9.92
CA ASN A 114 -4.90 50.05 -9.71
C ASN A 114 -4.75 51.01 -10.88
N LYS A 115 -4.98 50.56 -12.13
CA LYS A 115 -5.06 51.45 -13.29
C LYS A 115 -6.19 52.48 -13.13
N LEU A 116 -7.37 52.06 -12.66
CA LEU A 116 -8.49 52.97 -12.41
C LEU A 116 -8.23 53.93 -11.24
N LYS A 117 -7.52 53.48 -10.20
CA LYS A 117 -7.13 54.31 -9.04
C LYS A 117 -6.00 55.29 -9.35
N LEU A 118 -5.40 55.24 -10.54
CA LEU A 118 -4.28 56.10 -10.94
C LEU A 118 -4.77 57.48 -11.38
N THR A 119 -5.57 58.13 -10.53
CA THR A 119 -5.97 59.53 -10.69
C THR A 119 -5.11 60.42 -9.78
N PRO A 120 -4.72 61.62 -10.24
CA PRO A 120 -3.84 62.51 -9.47
C PRO A 120 -4.44 62.88 -8.10
N GLU A 121 -5.76 63.03 -8.04
CA GLU A 121 -6.51 63.37 -6.82
C GLU A 121 -6.48 62.24 -5.78
N TYR A 122 -6.66 60.99 -6.20
CA TYR A 122 -6.62 59.83 -5.31
C TYR A 122 -5.21 59.59 -4.75
N LEU A 123 -4.17 59.77 -5.58
CA LEU A 123 -2.78 59.66 -5.14
C LEU A 123 -2.41 60.73 -4.11
N GLN A 124 -2.88 61.97 -4.27
CA GLN A 124 -2.70 63.04 -3.29
C GLN A 124 -3.39 62.70 -1.96
N LEU A 125 -4.66 62.26 -2.01
CA LEU A 125 -5.40 61.84 -0.81
C LEU A 125 -4.68 60.70 -0.08
N MET A 126 -4.24 59.68 -0.82
CA MET A 126 -3.49 58.56 -0.25
C MET A 126 -2.15 58.98 0.34
N LYS A 127 -1.42 59.91 -0.30
CA LYS A 127 -0.18 60.49 0.21
C LYS A 127 -0.42 61.18 1.55
N TYR A 128 -1.42 62.07 1.64
CA TYR A 128 -1.74 62.75 2.89
C TYR A 128 -2.18 61.77 3.99
N LYS A 129 -2.98 60.77 3.64
CA LYS A 129 -3.40 59.71 4.58
C LYS A 129 -2.21 58.91 5.12
N ALA A 130 -1.27 58.53 4.24
CA ALA A 130 -0.05 57.82 4.62
C ALA A 130 0.83 58.67 5.55
N ILE A 131 1.04 59.96 5.22
CA ILE A 131 1.77 60.91 6.05
C ILE A 131 1.13 61.03 7.43
N ALA A 132 -0.18 61.22 7.51
CA ALA A 132 -0.91 61.33 8.78
C ALA A 132 -0.82 60.06 9.64
N SER A 133 -0.77 58.88 9.01
CA SER A 133 -0.69 57.59 9.74
C SER A 133 0.72 57.23 10.20
N ASN A 134 1.76 57.67 9.49
CA ASN A 134 3.17 57.33 9.77
C ASN A 134 3.92 58.48 10.45
N SER A 135 3.31 59.65 10.65
CA SER A 135 3.95 60.76 11.34
C SER A 135 4.08 60.46 12.84
N LYS A 136 5.18 59.83 13.23
CA LYS A 136 5.75 60.01 14.57
C LYS A 136 6.33 61.42 14.61
N ILE A 137 5.70 62.28 15.40
CA ILE A 137 6.12 63.67 15.54
C ILE A 137 7.40 63.69 16.38
N TYR A 138 8.56 63.87 15.73
CA TYR A 138 9.84 64.04 16.41
C TYR A 138 10.08 65.54 16.61
N PHE A 139 10.18 65.98 17.86
CA PHE A 139 10.49 67.37 18.22
C PHE A 139 12.00 67.52 18.47
N GLY A 140 12.68 68.38 17.71
CA GLY A 140 14.11 68.64 17.81
C GLY A 140 14.57 69.73 16.82
N LYS A 141 15.75 70.32 17.04
CA LYS A 141 16.24 71.48 16.24
C LYS A 141 16.62 71.13 14.79
N ASP A 142 16.84 69.85 14.46
CA ASP A 142 17.21 69.39 13.11
C ASP A 142 16.30 68.22 12.68
N ILE A 143 15.17 68.53 12.06
CA ILE A 143 14.24 67.54 11.49
C ILE A 143 14.59 67.35 10.00
N PRO A 144 14.82 66.11 9.51
CA PRO A 144 15.06 65.85 8.09
C PRO A 144 13.85 66.26 7.23
N ASN A 145 14.05 67.20 6.30
CA ASN A 145 13.07 67.66 5.29
C ASN A 145 12.84 66.58 4.22
N MET A 146 12.23 65.45 4.57
CA MET A 146 12.00 64.35 3.60
C MET A 146 10.60 64.35 2.96
N PHE A 147 9.66 65.17 3.45
CA PHE A 147 8.26 65.14 2.99
C PHE A 147 7.63 66.48 2.56
N MET A 148 8.29 67.63 2.76
CA MET A 148 7.70 68.95 2.45
C MET A 148 8.05 69.52 1.06
N ASP A 149 9.06 68.99 0.34
CA ASP A 149 9.58 69.61 -0.91
C ASP A 149 8.89 69.17 -2.23
N SER A 150 7.86 68.34 -2.18
CA SER A 150 7.21 67.85 -3.41
C SER A 150 6.25 68.85 -4.07
N ALA A 151 5.91 69.96 -3.41
CA ALA A 151 5.06 71.01 -3.98
C ALA A 151 5.85 72.12 -4.71
N GLY A 152 7.18 72.20 -4.52
CA GLY A 152 8.03 73.27 -5.07
C GLY A 152 9.11 72.83 -6.06
N SER A 153 9.34 71.53 -6.25
CA SER A 153 10.45 71.01 -7.08
C SER A 153 10.08 70.64 -8.53
N VAL A 154 8.78 70.55 -8.86
CA VAL A 154 8.33 70.26 -10.23
C VAL A 154 8.62 71.42 -11.19
N SER A 155 8.67 72.66 -10.71
CA SER A 155 9.07 73.83 -11.51
C SER A 155 10.54 73.84 -11.88
N LYS A 156 11.43 73.26 -11.06
CA LYS A 156 12.89 73.34 -11.26
C LYS A 156 13.48 72.22 -12.11
N GLN A 157 12.79 71.08 -12.24
CA GLN A 157 13.24 69.97 -13.09
C GLN A 157 12.91 70.16 -14.58
N PHE A 158 11.93 70.99 -14.92
CA PHE A 158 11.56 71.25 -16.32
C PHE A 158 12.48 72.30 -17.00
N GLU A 159 13.05 73.25 -16.26
CA GLU A 159 14.06 74.19 -16.78
C GLU A 159 15.41 73.52 -17.09
N GLY A 160 15.85 72.59 -16.24
CA GLY A 160 17.16 71.94 -16.40
C GLY A 160 17.27 70.95 -17.57
N LEU A 161 16.15 70.55 -18.20
CA LEU A 161 16.15 69.67 -19.37
C LEU A 161 16.18 70.46 -20.70
N ALA A 162 15.71 71.71 -20.69
CA ALA A 162 15.74 72.60 -21.87
C ALA A 162 17.16 73.10 -22.16
N ASP A 163 17.95 73.40 -21.12
CA ASP A 163 19.34 73.89 -21.27
C ASP A 163 20.35 72.82 -21.69
N LYS A 164 20.01 71.52 -21.59
CA LYS A 164 20.91 70.43 -22.01
C LYS A 164 20.75 70.03 -23.48
N LEU A 165 19.68 70.47 -24.15
CA LEU A 165 19.47 70.23 -25.59
C LEU A 165 20.02 71.37 -26.47
N SER A 166 20.50 72.48 -25.90
CA SER A 166 21.09 73.62 -26.63
C SER A 166 22.63 73.59 -26.72
N PHE A 167 23.31 72.70 -25.98
CA PHE A 167 24.79 72.58 -25.94
C PHE A 167 25.31 71.23 -26.46
N GLY A 168 24.64 70.67 -27.47
CA GLY A 168 25.04 69.46 -28.16
C GLY A 168 24.87 69.60 -29.68
N LEU A 169 25.62 70.52 -30.27
CA LEU A 169 25.90 70.66 -31.70
C LEU A 169 27.41 70.84 -31.86
#